data_AF-A0A841Z6K8-F1
#
_entry.id   AF-A0A841Z6K8-F1
#
_cell.length_a   1.000
_cell.length_b   1.000
_cell.length_c   1.000
_cell.angle_alpha   90.00
_cell.angle_beta   90.00
_cell.angle_gamma   90.00
#
_symmetry.space_group_name_H-M   'P 1'
#
loop_
_entity.id
_entity.type
_entity.pdbx_description
1 polymer ?
#
loop_
_entity_poly.entity_id
_entity_poly.type
_entity_poly.pdbx_seq_one_letter_code
_entity_poly.pdbx_strand_id
1 'polypeptide(L)'
;MRDREKYLAMTRFDPNLGGKSADNKHIIDEPQLFLDFYDAKEKLTHNFRTKRLESSIRWLLGFERYVKDKETAVKRKYRNYSKGSIVYVDFFGNYGSEMTYDHPAIVLKEQGGLLIVAPLTSNSRKFRDNNKYHIKLSRNTTNLGNQSKDSTILLEQIRCISKNRVLRKFGGRVSNNEILERIDTVVMEYIGGFTYNKWKANLEEQEAIIREKETEIRILSERISKLEERS
;
A
#
# COMPACT_ATOMS: atom_id res chain seq x y z
N MET A 1 -11.73 27.71 -1.38
CA MET A 1 -12.84 27.63 -0.41
C MET A 1 -12.81 28.93 0.34
N ARG A 2 -13.93 29.67 0.38
CA ARG A 2 -13.95 31.03 0.91
C ARG A 2 -13.81 31.04 2.44
N ASP A 3 -14.37 30.03 3.11
CA ASP A 3 -14.45 30.03 4.57
C ASP A 3 -14.16 28.65 5.20
N ARG A 4 -12.94 28.15 5.00
CA ARG A 4 -12.53 26.82 5.48
C ARG A 4 -12.61 26.70 7.01
N GLU A 5 -12.22 27.74 7.74
CA GLU A 5 -12.21 27.72 9.21
C GLU A 5 -13.63 27.69 9.79
N LYS A 6 -14.58 28.45 9.21
CA LYS A 6 -15.99 28.36 9.61
C LYS A 6 -16.55 26.94 9.46
N TYR A 7 -16.35 26.30 8.31
CA TYR A 7 -16.88 24.94 8.11
C TYR A 7 -16.22 23.93 9.05
N LEU A 8 -14.93 24.08 9.35
CA LEU A 8 -14.27 23.24 10.35
C LEU A 8 -14.88 23.46 11.74
N ALA A 9 -15.12 24.71 12.14
CA ALA A 9 -15.78 25.02 13.41
C ALA A 9 -17.17 24.37 13.51
N MET A 10 -17.95 24.38 12.44
CA MET A 10 -19.29 23.75 12.41
C MET A 10 -19.26 22.24 12.66
N THR A 11 -18.15 21.56 12.34
CA THR A 11 -17.98 20.11 12.55
C THR A 11 -17.37 19.73 13.90
N ARG A 12 -16.90 20.73 14.66
CA ARG A 12 -16.35 20.55 16.01
C ARG A 12 -17.47 20.63 17.03
N PHE A 13 -17.28 19.90 18.12
CA PHE A 13 -18.19 19.97 19.27
C PHE A 13 -18.08 21.35 19.91
N ASP A 14 -19.22 21.99 20.14
CA ASP A 14 -19.34 23.25 20.85
C ASP A 14 -20.04 22.98 22.20
N PRO A 15 -19.34 23.15 23.33
CA PRO A 15 -19.91 22.97 24.66
C PRO A 15 -21.14 23.85 24.94
N ASN A 16 -21.24 25.02 24.32
CA ASN A 16 -22.37 25.94 24.52
C ASN A 16 -23.63 25.45 23.80
N LEU A 17 -23.46 24.69 22.71
CA LEU A 17 -24.56 24.09 21.94
C LEU A 17 -24.89 22.68 22.41
N GLY A 18 -24.05 22.06 23.24
CA GLY A 18 -24.17 20.65 23.63
C GLY A 18 -24.01 19.66 22.47
N GLY A 19 -23.41 20.09 21.35
CA GLY A 19 -23.35 19.33 20.10
C GLY A 19 -22.51 20.04 19.03
N LYS A 20 -22.60 19.60 17.77
CA LYS A 20 -21.97 20.29 16.65
C LYS A 20 -23.00 21.18 15.96
N SER A 21 -22.57 22.35 15.48
CA SER A 21 -23.45 23.26 14.75
C SER A 21 -23.99 22.66 13.43
N ALA A 22 -23.29 21.66 12.88
CA ALA A 22 -23.70 20.93 11.68
C ALA A 22 -24.67 19.75 11.95
N ASP A 23 -24.95 19.40 13.20
CA ASP A 23 -25.78 18.23 13.51
C ASP A 23 -27.21 18.40 12.96
N ASN A 24 -27.74 17.34 12.33
CA ASN A 24 -29.06 17.28 11.69
C ASN A 24 -29.32 18.30 10.56
N LYS A 25 -28.29 19.04 10.09
CA LYS A 25 -28.40 19.92 8.93
C LYS A 25 -27.97 19.21 7.65
N HIS A 26 -28.62 19.56 6.55
CA HIS A 26 -28.22 19.18 5.21
C HIS A 26 -27.51 20.32 4.51
N ILE A 27 -26.78 20.02 3.43
CA ILE A 27 -26.07 21.06 2.65
C ILE A 27 -27.02 22.11 2.07
N ILE A 28 -28.29 21.75 1.86
CA ILE A 28 -29.33 22.68 1.40
C ILE A 28 -29.64 23.77 2.43
N ASP A 29 -29.37 23.51 3.71
CA ASP A 29 -29.56 24.46 4.80
C ASP A 29 -28.38 25.45 4.93
N GLU A 30 -27.30 25.22 4.18
CA GLU A 30 -26.09 26.06 4.15
C GLU A 30 -25.74 26.47 2.70
N PRO A 31 -26.46 27.44 2.09
CA PRO A 31 -26.31 27.80 0.68
C PRO A 31 -24.87 28.18 0.29
N GLN A 32 -24.14 28.82 1.20
CA GLN A 32 -22.76 29.23 0.96
C GLN A 32 -21.81 28.03 0.82
N LEU A 33 -22.06 26.94 1.57
CA LEU A 33 -21.30 25.70 1.47
C LEU A 33 -21.58 25.01 0.13
N PHE A 34 -22.82 25.02 -0.34
CA PHE A 34 -23.18 24.49 -1.66
C PHE A 34 -22.49 25.27 -2.80
N LEU A 35 -22.46 26.60 -2.73
CA LEU A 35 -21.74 27.43 -3.69
C LEU A 35 -20.23 27.16 -3.67
N ASP A 36 -19.63 27.01 -2.48
CA ASP A 36 -18.21 26.67 -2.34
C ASP A 36 -17.88 25.28 -2.91
N PHE A 37 -18.79 24.31 -2.76
CA PHE A 37 -18.67 23.00 -3.38
C PHE A 37 -18.69 23.12 -4.92
N TYR A 38 -19.63 23.90 -5.47
CA TYR A 38 -19.72 24.13 -6.91
C TYR A 38 -18.46 24.80 -7.46
N ASP A 39 -17.95 25.85 -6.80
CA ASP A 39 -16.72 26.54 -7.19
C ASP A 39 -15.50 25.60 -7.17
N ALA A 40 -15.41 24.71 -6.18
CA ALA A 40 -14.35 23.71 -6.10
C ALA A 40 -14.44 22.70 -7.26
N LYS A 41 -15.66 22.24 -7.58
CA LYS A 41 -15.93 21.36 -8.72
C LYS A 41 -15.55 22.03 -10.04
N GLU A 42 -15.91 23.30 -10.25
CA GLU A 42 -15.55 24.03 -11.48
C GLU A 42 -14.03 24.20 -11.65
N LYS A 43 -13.30 24.50 -10.57
CA LYS A 43 -11.83 24.55 -10.59
C LYS A 43 -11.22 23.20 -10.98
N LEU A 44 -11.78 22.11 -10.45
CA LEU A 44 -11.37 20.76 -10.80
C LEU A 44 -11.66 20.47 -12.29
N THR A 45 -12.84 20.80 -12.78
CA THR A 45 -13.23 20.68 -14.19
C THR A 45 -12.29 21.46 -15.10
N HIS A 46 -11.92 22.69 -14.73
CA HIS A 46 -10.97 23.50 -15.49
C HIS A 46 -9.58 22.83 -15.55
N ASN A 47 -9.11 22.25 -14.45
CA ASN A 47 -7.87 21.47 -14.45
C ASN A 47 -7.93 20.24 -15.39
N PHE A 48 -9.09 19.62 -15.56
CA PHE A 48 -9.26 18.51 -16.52
C PHE A 48 -9.14 18.95 -17.98
N ARG A 49 -9.53 20.18 -18.31
CA ARG A 49 -9.47 20.68 -19.70
C ARG A 49 -8.05 20.76 -20.25
N THR A 50 -7.06 20.92 -19.37
CA THR A 50 -5.64 21.03 -19.75
C THR A 50 -4.87 19.71 -19.64
N LYS A 51 -5.49 18.65 -19.12
CA LYS A 51 -4.85 17.33 -19.00
C LYS A 51 -4.84 16.58 -20.34
N ARG A 52 -3.86 15.69 -20.48
CA ARG A 52 -3.80 14.72 -21.58
C ARG A 52 -5.02 13.82 -21.58
N LEU A 53 -5.52 13.49 -22.76
CA LEU A 53 -6.73 12.68 -22.97
C LEU A 53 -6.72 11.38 -22.15
N GLU A 54 -5.62 10.61 -22.19
CA GLU A 54 -5.50 9.36 -21.43
C GLU A 54 -5.71 9.57 -19.92
N SER A 55 -5.10 10.62 -19.34
CA SER A 55 -5.25 10.93 -17.92
C SER A 55 -6.68 11.35 -17.59
N SER A 56 -7.31 12.12 -18.47
CA SER A 56 -8.71 12.55 -18.31
C SER A 56 -9.67 11.37 -18.36
N ILE A 57 -9.47 10.42 -19.29
CA ILE A 57 -10.26 9.18 -19.38
C ILE A 57 -10.13 8.36 -18.10
N ARG A 58 -8.90 8.08 -17.66
CA ARG A 58 -8.66 7.28 -16.46
C ARG A 58 -9.27 7.92 -15.21
N TRP A 59 -9.19 9.24 -15.11
CA TRP A 59 -9.81 9.96 -14.00
C TRP A 59 -11.34 9.89 -14.05
N LEU A 60 -11.94 10.08 -15.23
CA LEU A 60 -13.40 9.99 -15.42
C LEU A 60 -13.93 8.62 -15.02
N LEU A 61 -13.26 7.54 -15.44
CA LEU A 61 -13.64 6.17 -15.07
C LEU A 61 -13.62 5.94 -13.56
N GLY A 62 -12.57 6.41 -12.88
CA GLY A 62 -12.48 6.31 -11.42
C GLY A 62 -13.51 7.20 -10.70
N PHE A 63 -13.80 8.39 -11.23
CA PHE A 63 -14.80 9.30 -10.64
C PHE A 63 -16.22 8.73 -10.79
N GLU A 64 -16.56 8.22 -11.97
CA GLU A 64 -17.84 7.52 -12.20
C GLU A 64 -18.01 6.34 -11.23
N ARG A 65 -16.93 5.56 -11.03
CA ARG A 65 -16.94 4.45 -10.07
C ARG A 65 -17.11 4.94 -8.62
N TYR A 66 -16.46 6.03 -8.25
CA TYR A 66 -16.61 6.65 -6.93
C TYR A 66 -18.06 7.09 -6.69
N VAL A 67 -18.70 7.73 -7.68
CA VAL A 67 -20.12 8.13 -7.60
C VAL A 67 -21.01 6.90 -7.42
N LYS A 68 -20.82 5.85 -8.23
CA LYS A 68 -21.57 4.58 -8.11
C LYS A 68 -21.39 3.90 -6.74
N ASP A 69 -20.21 4.01 -6.11
CA ASP A 69 -19.99 3.49 -4.75
C ASP A 69 -20.81 4.26 -3.71
N LYS A 70 -20.95 5.60 -3.86
CA LYS A 70 -21.80 6.44 -3.00
C LYS A 70 -23.29 6.19 -3.17
N GLU A 71 -23.70 5.81 -4.37
CA GLU A 71 -25.06 5.33 -4.65
C GLU A 71 -25.29 3.87 -4.17
N THR A 72 -24.30 3.26 -3.50
CA THR A 72 -24.31 1.84 -3.05
C THR A 72 -24.48 0.82 -4.18
N ALA A 73 -24.27 1.22 -5.43
CA ALA A 73 -24.40 0.37 -6.61
C ALA A 73 -23.19 -0.57 -6.80
N VAL A 74 -22.06 -0.29 -6.16
CA VAL A 74 -20.85 -1.12 -6.27
C VAL A 74 -20.93 -2.29 -5.29
N LYS A 75 -21.12 -3.50 -5.83
CA LYS A 75 -21.09 -4.75 -5.06
C LYS A 75 -19.71 -5.39 -5.10
N ARG A 76 -19.28 -5.95 -3.96
CA ARG A 76 -18.05 -6.75 -3.86
C ARG A 76 -18.17 -7.97 -4.75
N LYS A 77 -17.25 -8.10 -5.72
CA LYS A 77 -17.23 -9.25 -6.64
C LYS A 77 -16.62 -10.51 -6.02
N TYR A 78 -15.68 -10.38 -5.09
CA TYR A 78 -14.96 -11.50 -4.49
C TYR A 78 -14.95 -11.39 -2.97
N ARG A 79 -15.06 -12.55 -2.30
CA ARG A 79 -15.16 -12.61 -0.84
C ARG A 79 -13.80 -12.59 -0.15
N ASN A 80 -12.85 -13.38 -0.64
CA ASN A 80 -11.57 -13.65 0.02
C ASN A 80 -10.38 -13.38 -0.90
N TYR A 81 -9.30 -12.87 -0.31
CA TYR A 81 -8.05 -12.52 -0.98
C TYR A 81 -6.86 -12.97 -0.13
N SER A 82 -6.08 -13.91 -0.64
CA SER A 82 -4.92 -14.42 0.07
C SER A 82 -3.66 -13.60 -0.25
N LYS A 83 -2.76 -13.49 0.74
CA LYS A 83 -1.46 -12.82 0.59
C LYS A 83 -0.69 -13.34 -0.63
N GLY A 84 -0.12 -12.48 -1.47
CA GLY A 84 0.58 -12.85 -2.69
C GLY A 84 -0.31 -12.88 -3.94
N SER A 85 -1.64 -12.87 -3.80
CA SER A 85 -2.54 -12.72 -4.94
C SER A 85 -2.38 -11.35 -5.59
N ILE A 86 -2.36 -11.30 -6.91
CA ILE A 86 -2.34 -10.04 -7.66
C ILE A 86 -3.77 -9.71 -8.11
N VAL A 87 -4.17 -8.46 -7.88
CA VAL A 87 -5.50 -7.95 -8.17
C VAL A 87 -5.41 -6.65 -8.95
N TYR A 88 -6.39 -6.36 -9.79
CA TYR A 88 -6.46 -5.09 -10.51
C TYR A 88 -7.31 -4.14 -9.68
N VAL A 89 -6.73 -3.01 -9.30
CA VAL A 89 -7.31 -2.09 -8.32
C VAL A 89 -7.45 -0.72 -8.94
N ASP A 90 -8.60 -0.09 -8.71
CA ASP A 90 -8.79 1.35 -8.92
C ASP A 90 -8.30 2.12 -7.69
N PHE A 91 -7.10 2.70 -7.80
CA PHE A 91 -6.56 3.57 -6.78
C PHE A 91 -7.20 4.97 -6.80
N PHE A 92 -7.90 5.31 -7.88
CA PHE A 92 -8.51 6.61 -8.15
C PHE A 92 -7.54 7.78 -7.89
N GLY A 93 -8.03 9.01 -7.84
CA GLY A 93 -7.22 10.23 -7.65
C GLY A 93 -6.24 10.14 -6.48
N ASN A 94 -5.23 10.98 -6.52
CA ASN A 94 -4.06 10.88 -5.66
C ASN A 94 -3.61 12.28 -5.21
N TYR A 95 -2.88 12.34 -4.10
CA TYR A 95 -2.15 13.53 -3.71
C TYR A 95 -0.67 13.40 -4.08
N GLY A 96 -0.14 14.39 -4.79
CA GLY A 96 1.29 14.44 -5.14
C GLY A 96 1.76 13.23 -5.94
N SER A 97 2.70 12.47 -5.37
CA SER A 97 3.41 11.35 -6.02
C SER A 97 2.79 9.98 -5.77
N GLU A 98 1.67 9.91 -5.05
CA GLU A 98 0.92 8.67 -4.83
C GLU A 98 0.54 7.99 -6.16
N MET A 99 0.61 6.66 -6.20
CA MET A 99 0.12 5.91 -7.37
C MET A 99 -1.37 6.22 -7.62
N THR A 100 -1.75 6.39 -8.88
CA THR A 100 -3.10 6.81 -9.29
C THR A 100 -3.64 5.93 -10.40
N TYR A 101 -4.95 5.95 -10.62
CA TYR A 101 -5.65 5.14 -11.63
C TYR A 101 -5.60 3.63 -11.38
N ASP A 102 -6.08 2.88 -12.38
CA ASP A 102 -6.12 1.43 -12.35
C ASP A 102 -4.72 0.82 -12.48
N HIS A 103 -4.31 0.03 -11.49
CA HIS A 103 -3.04 -0.67 -11.49
C HIS A 103 -3.18 -2.08 -10.91
N PRO A 104 -2.33 -3.04 -11.35
CA PRO A 104 -2.16 -4.26 -10.60
C PRO A 104 -1.59 -3.96 -9.22
N ALA A 105 -1.97 -4.75 -8.22
CA ALA A 105 -1.49 -4.66 -6.86
C ALA A 105 -1.40 -6.05 -6.24
N ILE A 106 -0.33 -6.30 -5.49
CA ILE A 106 -0.18 -7.53 -4.71
C ILE A 106 -0.90 -7.37 -3.37
N VAL A 107 -1.67 -8.37 -2.97
CA VAL A 107 -2.33 -8.42 -1.66
C VAL A 107 -1.28 -8.80 -0.63
N LEU A 108 -1.06 -7.94 0.36
CA LEU A 108 -0.18 -8.21 1.50
C LEU A 108 -0.95 -8.83 2.66
N LYS A 109 -2.15 -8.30 2.93
CA LYS A 109 -3.03 -8.77 4.00
C LYS A 109 -4.48 -8.49 3.65
N GLU A 110 -5.36 -9.39 4.05
CA GLU A 110 -6.80 -9.19 4.07
C GLU A 110 -7.27 -9.02 5.52
N GLN A 111 -8.12 -8.02 5.76
CA GLN A 111 -8.71 -7.74 7.07
C GLN A 111 -10.16 -7.28 6.89
N GLY A 112 -11.13 -8.18 7.11
CA GLY A 112 -12.55 -7.87 7.01
C GLY A 112 -12.97 -7.35 5.62
N GLY A 113 -13.43 -6.09 5.54
CA GLY A 113 -13.80 -5.43 4.29
C GLY A 113 -12.64 -4.75 3.54
N LEU A 114 -11.42 -4.82 4.09
CA LEU A 114 -10.24 -4.08 3.64
C LEU A 114 -9.14 -5.01 3.16
N LEU A 115 -8.28 -4.49 2.28
CA LEU A 115 -7.06 -5.12 1.81
C LEU A 115 -5.90 -4.16 2.02
N ILE A 116 -4.78 -4.66 2.56
CA ILE A 116 -3.49 -3.98 2.48
C ILE A 116 -2.82 -4.48 1.22
N VAL A 117 -2.50 -3.56 0.30
CA VAL A 117 -1.92 -3.89 -1.00
C VAL A 117 -0.71 -3.03 -1.30
N ALA A 118 0.19 -3.53 -2.14
CA ALA A 118 1.26 -2.75 -2.76
C ALA A 118 1.05 -2.70 -4.29
N PRO A 119 1.03 -1.52 -4.92
CA PRO A 119 0.89 -1.39 -6.36
C PRO A 119 2.07 -2.02 -7.13
N LEU A 120 1.79 -2.47 -8.35
CA LEU A 120 2.77 -2.93 -9.33
C LEU A 120 2.87 -1.90 -10.47
N THR A 121 4.08 -1.75 -11.01
CA THR A 121 4.34 -0.99 -12.23
C THR A 121 5.14 -1.80 -13.22
N SER A 122 4.81 -1.67 -14.51
CA SER A 122 5.60 -2.24 -15.61
C SER A 122 6.61 -1.24 -16.19
N ASN A 123 6.95 -0.18 -15.44
CA ASN A 123 7.92 0.82 -15.87
C ASN A 123 9.34 0.22 -15.86
N SER A 124 9.97 0.13 -17.02
CA SER A 124 11.30 -0.46 -17.18
C SER A 124 12.41 0.27 -16.43
N ARG A 125 12.24 1.56 -16.10
CA ARG A 125 13.18 2.29 -15.23
C ARG A 125 13.11 1.78 -13.80
N LYS A 126 11.89 1.55 -13.29
CA LYS A 126 11.66 1.01 -11.94
C LYS A 126 12.14 -0.44 -11.83
N PHE A 127 11.97 -1.23 -12.88
CA PHE A 127 12.48 -2.60 -12.91
C PHE A 127 14.02 -2.68 -12.88
N ARG A 128 14.71 -1.68 -13.43
CA ARG A 128 16.18 -1.64 -13.50
C ARG A 128 16.83 -0.86 -12.37
N ASP A 129 16.06 -0.18 -11.52
CA ASP A 129 16.64 0.56 -10.41
C ASP A 129 17.09 -0.36 -9.26
N ASN A 130 17.79 0.24 -8.31
CA ASN A 130 18.32 -0.40 -7.11
C ASN A 130 17.60 0.09 -5.84
N ASN A 131 16.34 0.54 -5.95
CA ASN A 131 15.59 0.93 -4.76
C ASN A 131 15.31 -0.31 -3.90
N LYS A 132 15.75 -0.30 -2.64
CA LYS A 132 15.55 -1.42 -1.71
C LYS A 132 14.08 -1.75 -1.43
N TYR A 133 13.18 -0.79 -1.63
CA TYR A 133 11.73 -0.98 -1.47
C TYR A 133 11.04 -1.58 -2.70
N HIS A 134 11.79 -1.81 -3.79
CA HIS A 134 11.27 -2.40 -5.01
C HIS A 134 11.57 -3.89 -5.06
N ILE A 135 10.54 -4.69 -5.40
CA ILE A 135 10.69 -6.13 -5.63
C ILE A 135 10.34 -6.45 -7.07
N LYS A 136 11.28 -7.09 -7.77
CA LYS A 136 11.24 -7.33 -9.21
C LYS A 136 10.54 -8.66 -9.48
N LEU A 137 9.56 -8.64 -10.38
CA LEU A 137 8.83 -9.80 -10.87
C LEU A 137 9.11 -9.95 -12.37
N SER A 138 9.88 -10.98 -12.73
CA SER A 138 10.15 -11.31 -14.13
C SER A 138 8.88 -11.74 -14.84
N ARG A 139 8.72 -11.32 -16.10
CA ARG A 139 7.59 -11.72 -16.94
C ARG A 139 7.50 -13.23 -17.11
N ASN A 140 6.30 -13.71 -17.39
CA ASN A 140 5.98 -15.11 -17.73
C ASN A 140 6.52 -16.15 -16.73
N THR A 141 6.72 -15.74 -15.47
CA THR A 141 7.27 -16.60 -14.42
C THR A 141 6.14 -17.00 -13.48
N THR A 142 5.76 -18.29 -13.50
CA THR A 142 4.53 -18.80 -12.86
C THR A 142 4.47 -18.53 -11.35
N ASN A 143 5.55 -18.80 -10.62
CA ASN A 143 5.63 -18.60 -9.17
C ASN A 143 5.80 -17.11 -8.76
N LEU A 144 5.98 -16.20 -9.73
CA LEU A 144 6.02 -14.75 -9.53
C LEU A 144 4.73 -14.06 -10.02
N GLY A 145 3.64 -14.82 -10.11
CA GLY A 145 2.32 -14.28 -10.49
C GLY A 145 2.09 -14.13 -11.99
N ASN A 146 2.97 -14.68 -12.83
CA ASN A 146 2.80 -14.81 -14.28
C ASN A 146 2.39 -13.49 -14.98
N GLN A 147 3.13 -12.41 -14.72
CA GLN A 147 2.86 -11.11 -15.34
C GLN A 147 3.31 -11.11 -16.82
N SER A 148 2.57 -10.46 -17.71
CA SER A 148 2.91 -10.40 -19.14
C SER A 148 4.13 -9.51 -19.45
N LYS A 149 4.49 -8.63 -18.53
CA LYS A 149 5.64 -7.72 -18.61
C LYS A 149 6.42 -7.78 -17.32
N ASP A 150 7.71 -7.47 -17.41
CA ASP A 150 8.56 -7.27 -16.25
C ASP A 150 7.95 -6.17 -15.38
N SER A 151 7.71 -6.53 -14.13
CA SER A 151 6.91 -5.73 -13.21
C SER A 151 7.66 -5.53 -11.91
N THR A 152 7.39 -4.41 -11.24
CA THR A 152 8.02 -4.05 -9.96
C THR A 152 6.93 -3.78 -8.95
N ILE A 153 6.98 -4.46 -7.81
CA ILE A 153 6.17 -4.15 -6.63
C ILE A 153 6.79 -2.93 -5.96
N LEU A 154 5.98 -1.91 -5.69
CA LEU A 154 6.39 -0.67 -5.05
C LEU A 154 5.93 -0.68 -3.58
N LEU A 155 6.79 -1.12 -2.67
CA LEU A 155 6.44 -1.26 -1.25
C LEU A 155 6.38 0.09 -0.52
N GLU A 156 6.98 1.14 -1.07
CA GLU A 156 6.83 2.51 -0.59
C GLU A 156 5.47 3.14 -0.93
N GLN A 157 4.62 2.43 -1.70
CA GLN A 157 3.28 2.87 -2.11
C GLN A 157 2.17 1.99 -1.51
N ILE A 158 2.45 1.31 -0.40
CA ILE A 158 1.48 0.46 0.31
C ILE A 158 0.25 1.28 0.72
N ARG A 159 -0.93 0.71 0.48
CA ARG A 159 -2.20 1.33 0.89
C ARG A 159 -3.20 0.32 1.43
N CYS A 160 -3.99 0.77 2.38
CA CYS A 160 -5.21 0.09 2.82
C CYS A 160 -6.37 0.54 1.92
N ILE A 161 -7.02 -0.42 1.25
CA ILE A 161 -8.11 -0.17 0.31
C ILE A 161 -9.36 -0.96 0.69
N SER A 162 -10.53 -0.44 0.34
CA SER A 162 -11.78 -1.23 0.36
C SER A 162 -11.74 -2.32 -0.72
N LYS A 163 -12.29 -3.51 -0.43
CA LYS A 163 -12.52 -4.57 -1.43
C LYS A 163 -13.32 -4.08 -2.65
N ASN A 164 -14.15 -3.03 -2.50
CA ASN A 164 -14.91 -2.43 -3.61
C ASN A 164 -13.99 -1.80 -4.68
N ARG A 165 -12.74 -1.47 -4.34
CA ARG A 165 -11.75 -0.94 -5.29
C ARG A 165 -11.16 -2.00 -6.22
N VAL A 166 -11.36 -3.30 -5.91
CA VAL A 166 -10.89 -4.38 -6.77
C VAL A 166 -11.80 -4.51 -8.00
N LEU A 167 -11.22 -4.28 -9.18
CA LEU A 167 -11.91 -4.35 -10.47
C LEU A 167 -12.11 -5.80 -10.92
N ARG A 168 -11.04 -6.59 -10.81
CA ARG A 168 -10.96 -8.01 -11.15
C ARG A 168 -9.76 -8.66 -10.47
N LYS A 169 -9.77 -9.99 -10.36
CA LYS A 169 -8.53 -10.75 -10.12
C LYS A 169 -7.58 -10.50 -11.30
N PHE A 170 -6.29 -10.30 -11.04
CA PHE A 170 -5.33 -9.90 -12.06
C PHE A 170 -4.15 -10.86 -12.09
N GLY A 171 -4.15 -11.75 -13.09
CA GLY A 171 -3.08 -12.72 -13.25
C GLY A 171 -2.99 -13.71 -12.09
N GLY A 172 -1.79 -14.27 -11.92
CA GLY A 172 -1.50 -15.31 -10.95
C GLY A 172 -1.26 -14.80 -9.54
N ARG A 173 -0.61 -15.64 -8.75
CA ARG A 173 -0.21 -15.39 -7.37
C ARG A 173 1.30 -15.50 -7.28
N VAL A 174 1.94 -14.60 -6.55
CA VAL A 174 3.32 -14.82 -6.11
C VAL A 174 3.29 -15.92 -5.06
N SER A 175 3.81 -17.09 -5.42
CA SER A 175 3.85 -18.29 -4.59
C SER A 175 5.28 -18.68 -4.19
N ASN A 176 6.29 -17.96 -4.67
CA ASN A 176 7.66 -18.13 -4.21
C ASN A 176 7.79 -17.60 -2.76
N ASN A 177 8.09 -18.49 -1.82
CA ASN A 177 8.21 -18.16 -0.40
C ASN A 177 9.33 -17.16 -0.10
N GLU A 178 10.49 -17.30 -0.74
CA GLU A 178 11.63 -16.37 -0.57
C GLU A 178 11.24 -14.95 -0.96
N ILE A 179 10.47 -14.79 -2.05
CA ILE A 179 9.97 -13.48 -2.46
C ILE A 179 8.91 -12.94 -1.48
N LEU A 180 8.03 -13.80 -0.95
CA LEU A 180 7.03 -13.39 0.04
C LEU A 180 7.67 -12.99 1.37
N GLU A 181 8.69 -13.71 1.82
CA GLU A 181 9.51 -13.38 2.99
C GLU A 181 10.26 -12.07 2.77
N ARG A 182 10.88 -11.89 1.60
CA ARG A 182 11.52 -10.63 1.23
C ARG A 182 10.55 -9.46 1.23
N ILE A 183 9.32 -9.65 0.73
CA ILE A 183 8.26 -8.64 0.82
C ILE A 183 8.03 -8.27 2.29
N ASP A 184 7.86 -9.25 3.19
CA ASP A 184 7.62 -8.99 4.60
C ASP A 184 8.75 -8.22 5.27
N THR A 185 9.99 -8.66 5.05
CA THR A 185 11.18 -8.01 5.60
C THR A 185 11.24 -6.53 5.20
N VAL A 186 11.02 -6.24 3.91
CA VAL A 186 11.04 -4.87 3.39
C VAL A 186 9.85 -4.05 3.91
N VAL A 187 8.68 -4.66 4.07
CA VAL A 187 7.49 -4.00 4.67
C VAL A 187 7.75 -3.66 6.14
N MET A 188 8.35 -4.57 6.91
CA MET A 188 8.72 -4.33 8.31
C MET A 188 9.74 -3.21 8.44
N GLU A 189 10.75 -3.19 7.58
CA GLU A 189 11.75 -2.12 7.53
C GLU A 189 11.11 -0.77 7.17
N TYR A 190 10.21 -0.74 6.18
CA TYR A 190 9.58 0.50 5.71
C TYR A 190 8.60 1.09 6.72
N ILE A 191 7.72 0.27 7.30
CA ILE A 191 6.65 0.73 8.21
C ILE A 191 7.17 0.86 9.64
N GLY A 192 7.97 -0.12 10.10
CA GLY A 192 8.41 -0.27 11.48
C GLY A 192 9.90 0.00 11.68
N GLY A 193 10.54 0.74 10.78
CA GLY A 193 12.00 0.88 10.69
C GLY A 193 12.72 1.20 11.99
N PHE A 194 12.13 2.04 12.86
CA PHE A 194 12.70 2.33 14.18
C PHE A 194 12.93 1.06 15.03
N THR A 195 11.91 0.21 15.13
CA THR A 195 11.99 -1.03 15.92
C THR A 195 12.74 -2.12 15.16
N TYR A 196 12.48 -2.25 13.86
CA TYR A 196 13.13 -3.23 13.01
C TYR A 196 14.65 -3.07 13.01
N ASN A 197 15.16 -1.83 12.90
CA ASN A 197 16.61 -1.57 12.93
C ASN A 197 17.24 -1.92 14.28
N LYS A 198 16.53 -1.67 15.40
CA LYS A 198 17.00 -2.09 16.73
C LYS A 198 17.08 -3.61 16.83
N TRP A 199 16.05 -4.33 16.38
CA TRP A 199 16.07 -5.79 16.39
C TRP A 199 17.15 -6.36 15.48
N LYS A 200 17.35 -5.75 14.30
CA LYS A 200 18.39 -6.16 13.37
C LYS A 200 19.78 -6.02 13.98
N ALA A 201 20.08 -4.89 14.62
CA ALA A 201 21.37 -4.68 15.28
C ALA A 201 21.60 -5.70 16.42
N ASN A 202 20.59 -5.94 17.25
CA ASN A 202 20.68 -6.95 18.30
C ASN A 202 20.90 -8.36 17.74
N LEU A 203 20.24 -8.70 16.63
CA LEU A 203 20.41 -9.99 15.96
C LEU A 203 21.84 -10.15 15.43
N GLU A 204 22.38 -9.12 14.78
CA GLU A 204 23.77 -9.10 14.27
C GLU A 204 24.79 -9.26 15.42
N GLU A 205 24.55 -8.63 16.56
CA GLU A 205 25.37 -8.79 17.78
C GLU A 205 25.30 -10.22 18.33
N GLN A 206 24.10 -10.79 18.45
CA GLN A 206 23.93 -12.18 18.91
C GLN A 206 24.60 -13.18 17.98
N GLU A 207 24.45 -13.01 16.67
CA GLU A 207 25.13 -13.86 15.69
C GLU A 207 26.65 -13.75 15.77
N ALA A 208 27.20 -12.57 16.06
CA ALA A 208 28.64 -12.41 16.26
C ALA A 208 29.14 -13.17 17.50
N ILE A 209 28.40 -13.08 18.61
CA ILE A 209 28.69 -13.83 19.84
C ILE A 209 28.60 -15.34 19.59
N ILE A 210 27.57 -15.80 18.88
CA ILE A 210 27.40 -17.22 18.54
C ILE A 210 28.58 -17.72 17.72
N ARG A 211 28.97 -16.98 16.67
CA ARG A 211 30.12 -17.33 15.83
C ARG A 211 31.43 -17.43 16.62
N GLU A 212 31.66 -16.49 17.55
CA GLU A 212 32.82 -16.54 18.44
C GLU A 212 32.79 -17.79 19.33
N LYS A 213 31.65 -18.08 19.96
CA LYS A 213 31.48 -19.27 20.82
C LYS A 213 31.64 -20.58 20.05
N GLU A 214 31.14 -20.67 18.82
CA GLU A 214 31.35 -21.83 17.95
C GLU A 214 32.84 -22.06 17.66
N THR A 215 33.61 -21.00 17.44
CA THR A 215 35.06 -21.11 17.26
C THR A 215 35.79 -21.54 18.52
N GLU A 216 35.41 -21.02 19.69
CA GLU A 216 35.97 -21.44 20.99
C GLU A 216 35.67 -22.92 21.25
N ILE A 217 34.42 -23.36 21.06
CA ILE A 217 34.01 -24.76 21.22
C ILE A 217 34.83 -25.66 20.30
N ARG A 218 35.03 -25.27 19.04
CA ARG A 218 35.84 -26.06 18.10
C ARG A 218 37.28 -26.24 18.59
N ILE A 219 37.91 -25.17 19.07
CA ILE A 219 39.30 -25.21 19.60
C ILE A 219 39.37 -26.10 20.85
N LEU A 220 38.39 -26.00 21.75
CA LEU A 220 38.35 -26.82 22.96
C LEU A 220 38.16 -28.30 22.63
N SER A 221 37.25 -28.63 21.72
CA SER A 221 37.03 -30.01 21.27
C SER A 221 38.29 -30.63 20.65
N GLU A 222 39.04 -29.87 19.83
CA GLU A 222 40.34 -30.33 19.29
C GLU A 222 41.37 -30.58 20.39
N ARG A 223 41.39 -29.78 21.46
CA ARG A 223 42.30 -29.98 22.61
C ARG A 223 41.94 -31.22 23.41
N ILE A 224 40.65 -31.46 23.66
CA ILE A 224 40.18 -32.63 24.40
C ILE A 224 40.53 -33.90 23.64
N SER A 225 40.26 -33.95 22.34
CA SER A 225 40.61 -35.11 21.50
C SER A 225 42.11 -35.43 21.55
N LYS A 226 42.99 -34.42 21.54
CA LYS A 226 44.45 -34.61 21.67
C LYS A 226 44.88 -35.10 23.06
N LEU A 227 44.10 -34.83 24.10
CA LEU A 227 44.38 -35.30 25.46
C LEU A 227 43.92 -36.75 25.64
N GLU A 228 42.77 -37.12 25.07
CA GLU A 228 42.25 -38.49 25.06
C GLU A 228 43.13 -39.44 24.24
N GLU A 229 43.75 -38.99 23.15
CA GLU A 229 44.75 -39.78 22.40
C GLU A 229 46.06 -40.00 23.16
N ARG A 230 46.31 -39.24 24.23
CA ARG A 230 47.53 -39.31 25.05
C ARG A 230 47.36 -40.08 26.37
N SER A 231 46.13 -40.42 26.74
CA SER A 231 45.79 -41.24 27.92
C SER A 231 45.59 -42.70 27.54
#